data_AF-A0A7W8SCT6-F1
#
_entry.id   AF-A0A7W8SCT6-F1
#
_cell.length_a   1.000
_cell.length_b   1.000
_cell.length_c   1.000
_cell.angle_alpha   90.00
_cell.angle_beta   90.00
_cell.angle_gamma   90.00
#
_symmetry.space_group_name_H-M   'P 1'
#
loop_
_entity.id
_entity.type
_entity.pdbx_description
1 polymer ?
#
loop_
_entity_poly.entity_id
_entity_poly.type
_entity_poly.pdbx_seq_one_letter_code
_entity_poly.pdbx_strand_id
1 'polypeptide(L)'
;MRTAAPRARSRVLYWNSSNKTDLGDAVLCYEDAKIENTVPAVAFCTSCGAGVCAAHVREGVMANVTTNAVGAPTVGPDRRVLRCLACH
;
A
#
# COMPACT_ATOMS: atom_id res chain seq x y z
N MET A 1 4.19 23.57 -48.07
CA MET A 1 5.44 23.33 -47.31
C MET A 1 5.49 24.29 -46.13
N ARG A 2 5.95 23.80 -44.97
CA ARG A 2 6.15 24.45 -43.66
C ARG A 2 4.94 24.45 -42.70
N THR A 3 5.06 23.46 -41.82
CA THR A 3 4.27 23.01 -40.68
C THR A 3 4.22 24.03 -39.55
N ALA A 4 3.03 24.27 -39.00
CA ALA A 4 2.83 24.93 -37.71
C ALA A 4 3.09 23.92 -36.57
N ALA A 5 3.97 24.28 -35.63
CA ALA A 5 4.28 23.45 -34.47
C ALA A 5 3.08 23.38 -33.51
N PRO A 6 2.61 22.20 -33.08
CA PRO A 6 1.55 22.12 -32.10
C PRO A 6 2.08 22.43 -30.69
N ARG A 7 1.42 23.38 -30.02
CA ARG A 7 1.61 23.76 -28.62
C ARG A 7 1.57 22.53 -27.71
N ALA A 8 2.59 22.39 -26.86
CA ALA A 8 2.64 21.41 -25.80
C ALA A 8 1.43 21.59 -24.86
N ARG A 9 0.46 20.69 -24.96
CA ARG A 9 -0.61 20.57 -23.97
C ARG A 9 -0.08 19.68 -22.85
N SER A 10 0.05 20.26 -21.66
CA SER A 10 0.31 19.57 -20.40
C SER A 10 -0.63 18.37 -20.31
N ARG A 11 -0.09 17.18 -20.53
CA ARG A 11 -0.87 15.95 -20.55
C ARG A 11 -1.12 15.58 -19.09
N VAL A 12 -2.25 16.04 -18.55
CA VAL A 12 -2.84 15.44 -17.35
C VAL A 12 -2.90 13.94 -17.65
N LEU A 13 -2.11 13.16 -16.93
CA LEU A 13 -2.10 11.70 -17.03
C LEU A 13 -3.43 11.20 -16.46
N TYR A 14 -4.47 11.27 -17.28
CA TYR A 14 -5.70 10.52 -17.05
C TYR A 14 -5.32 9.04 -17.11
N TRP A 15 -5.41 8.38 -15.97
CA TRP A 15 -5.17 6.96 -15.80
C TRP A 15 -6.17 6.18 -16.67
N ASN A 16 -5.69 5.62 -17.79
CA ASN A 16 -6.49 4.85 -18.73
C ASN A 16 -6.24 3.35 -18.51
N SER A 17 -7.22 2.65 -17.93
CA SER A 17 -7.16 1.27 -17.43
C SER A 17 -7.12 0.16 -18.51
N SER A 18 -6.46 0.36 -19.64
CA SER A 18 -6.60 -0.53 -20.81
C SER A 18 -5.45 -1.49 -21.11
N ASN A 19 -4.52 -1.75 -20.17
CA ASN A 19 -3.49 -2.79 -20.36
C ASN A 19 -3.49 -3.81 -19.20
N LYS A 20 -4.51 -4.67 -19.18
CA LYS A 20 -4.58 -5.85 -18.29
C LYS A 20 -3.76 -6.98 -18.93
N THR A 21 -2.47 -7.04 -18.64
CA THR A 21 -1.65 -8.24 -18.83
C THR A 21 -1.24 -8.75 -17.44
N ASP A 22 -1.98 -9.73 -16.96
CA ASP A 22 -1.59 -10.85 -16.08
C ASP A 22 -0.74 -10.64 -14.79
N LEU A 23 -0.73 -9.44 -14.22
CA LEU A 23 -0.32 -9.14 -12.82
C LEU A 23 -1.36 -8.23 -12.12
N GLY A 24 -2.64 -8.42 -12.46
CA GLY A 24 -3.74 -7.51 -12.10
C GLY A 24 -3.91 -7.34 -10.59
N ASP A 25 -3.77 -6.09 -10.13
CA ASP A 25 -4.12 -5.60 -8.78
C ASP A 25 -3.36 -6.24 -7.60
N ALA A 26 -2.26 -6.96 -7.83
CA ALA A 26 -1.41 -7.46 -6.74
C ALA A 26 -0.56 -6.31 -6.18
N VAL A 27 -0.86 -5.87 -4.95
CA VAL A 27 -0.01 -4.92 -4.24
C VAL A 27 1.37 -5.55 -4.04
N LEU A 28 2.44 -4.79 -4.34
CA LEU A 28 3.82 -5.24 -4.18
C LEU A 28 4.35 -4.97 -2.78
N CYS A 29 5.36 -5.74 -2.37
CA CYS A 29 6.08 -5.44 -1.14
C CYS A 29 6.87 -4.15 -1.29
N TYR A 30 6.65 -3.24 -0.35
CA TYR A 30 7.28 -1.93 -0.35
C TYR A 30 8.82 -2.00 -0.23
N GLU A 31 9.36 -2.91 0.58
CA GLU A 31 10.81 -3.04 0.75
C GLU A 31 11.48 -3.62 -0.50
N ASP A 32 10.89 -4.64 -1.11
CA ASP A 32 11.38 -5.22 -2.36
C ASP A 32 11.26 -4.24 -3.54
N ALA A 33 10.17 -3.45 -3.59
CA ALA A 33 9.98 -2.47 -4.65
C ALA A 33 11.05 -1.37 -4.66
N LYS A 34 11.68 -1.05 -3.51
CA LYS A 34 12.78 -0.06 -3.45
C LYS A 34 14.03 -0.51 -4.20
N ILE A 35 14.24 -1.82 -4.30
CA ILE A 35 15.36 -2.43 -5.02
C ILE A 35 14.92 -2.97 -6.39
N GLU A 36 13.81 -2.44 -6.91
CA GLU A 36 13.21 -2.83 -8.20
C GLU A 36 12.82 -4.32 -8.27
N ASN A 37 12.67 -4.98 -7.12
CA ASN A 37 12.23 -6.36 -7.02
C ASN A 37 10.71 -6.43 -6.89
N THR A 38 10.06 -7.15 -7.80
CA THR A 38 8.60 -7.25 -7.85
C THR A 38 8.12 -8.48 -7.09
N VAL A 39 8.01 -8.37 -5.77
CA VAL A 39 7.48 -9.43 -4.90
C VAL A 39 6.04 -9.11 -4.51
N PRO A 40 5.07 -10.03 -4.67
CA PRO A 40 3.69 -9.79 -4.25
C PRO A 40 3.60 -9.66 -2.72
N ALA A 41 2.85 -8.67 -2.26
CA ALA A 41 2.51 -8.53 -0.85
C ALA A 41 1.49 -9.57 -0.43
N VAL A 42 1.69 -10.16 0.74
CA VAL A 42 0.76 -11.13 1.36
C VAL A 42 -0.15 -10.45 2.39
N ALA A 43 0.23 -9.27 2.87
CA ALA A 43 -0.52 -8.47 3.83
C ALA A 43 -0.19 -6.98 3.70
N PHE A 44 -0.91 -6.15 4.47
CA PHE A 44 -0.63 -4.73 4.64
C PHE A 44 -0.16 -4.44 6.06
N CYS A 45 0.81 -3.55 6.21
CA CYS A 45 1.22 -3.06 7.52
C CYS A 45 0.07 -2.29 8.17
N THR A 46 -0.33 -2.69 9.37
CA THR A 46 -1.42 -2.04 10.11
C THR A 46 -1.09 -0.59 10.52
N SER A 47 0.18 -0.22 10.58
CA SER A 47 0.64 1.11 10.99
C SER A 47 0.74 2.11 9.83
N CYS A 48 1.34 1.72 8.70
CA CYS A 48 1.61 2.64 7.58
C CYS A 48 0.87 2.27 6.28
N GLY A 49 0.17 1.14 6.23
CA GLY A 49 -0.56 0.70 5.04
C GLY A 49 0.30 0.14 3.91
N ALA A 50 1.62 0.04 4.08
CA ALA A 50 2.51 -0.51 3.07
C ALA A 50 2.27 -2.02 2.84
N GLY A 51 2.34 -2.46 1.58
CA GLY A 51 2.33 -3.89 1.23
C GLY A 51 3.58 -4.59 1.75
N VAL A 52 3.42 -5.76 2.37
CA VAL A 52 4.52 -6.58 2.92
C VAL A 52 4.44 -8.01 2.41
N CYS A 53 5.58 -8.54 1.92
CA CYS A 53 5.71 -9.95 1.56
C CYS A 53 5.98 -10.81 2.79
N ALA A 54 5.97 -12.14 2.62
CA ALA A 54 6.22 -13.09 3.71
C ALA A 54 7.61 -12.95 4.36
N ALA A 55 8.61 -12.39 3.65
CA ALA A 55 9.95 -12.16 4.20
C ALA A 55 10.04 -10.87 5.04
N HIS A 56 9.27 -9.84 4.67
CA HIS A 56 9.33 -8.50 5.27
C HIS A 56 8.18 -8.22 6.25
N VAL A 57 7.30 -9.20 6.49
CA VAL A 57 6.24 -9.11 7.48
C VAL A 57 6.73 -9.55 8.85
N ARG A 58 6.34 -8.82 9.90
CA ARG A 58 6.49 -9.21 11.29
C ARG A 58 5.16 -9.17 12.02
N GLU A 59 4.94 -10.17 12.86
CA GLU A 59 3.84 -10.16 13.83
C GLU A 59 4.21 -9.26 15.00
N GLY A 60 3.26 -8.45 15.44
CA GLY A 60 3.33 -7.69 16.68
C GLY A 60 2.00 -7.73 17.42
N VAL A 61 1.98 -7.14 18.61
CA VAL A 61 0.78 -6.93 19.40
C VAL A 61 0.40 -5.46 19.39
N MET A 62 -0.91 -5.21 19.36
CA MET A 62 -1.46 -3.85 19.44
C MET A 62 -2.65 -3.84 20.38
N ALA A 63 -2.70 -2.81 21.23
CA ALA A 63 -3.84 -2.57 22.11
C ALA A 63 -5.12 -2.50 21.29
N ASN A 64 -6.10 -3.32 21.65
CA ASN A 64 -7.39 -3.33 20.99
C ASN A 64 -8.31 -2.30 21.65
N VAL A 65 -8.16 -1.04 21.22
CA VAL A 65 -9.00 0.06 21.70
C VAL A 65 -10.11 0.33 20.69
N THR A 66 -11.35 0.20 21.13
CA THR A 66 -12.53 0.61 20.36
C THR A 66 -13.19 1.80 21.04
N THR A 67 -13.70 2.74 20.24
CA THR A 67 -14.46 3.89 20.76
C THR A 67 -15.93 3.68 20.49
N ASN A 68 -16.78 3.87 21.50
CA ASN A 68 -18.22 3.84 21.29
C ASN A 68 -18.73 5.13 20.63
N ALA A 69 -20.04 5.22 20.38
CA ALA A 69 -20.67 6.36 19.70
C ALA A 69 -20.54 7.71 20.45
N VAL A 70 -20.23 7.69 21.76
CA VAL A 70 -19.99 8.90 22.57
C VAL A 70 -18.51 9.16 22.80
N GLY A 71 -17.62 8.43 22.10
CA GLY A 71 -16.17 8.62 22.16
C GLY A 71 -15.49 8.01 23.38
N ALA A 72 -16.19 7.24 24.21
CA ALA A 72 -15.57 6.56 25.35
C ALA A 72 -14.75 5.35 24.86
N PRO A 73 -13.45 5.25 25.23
CA PRO A 73 -12.61 4.14 24.83
C PRO A 73 -12.90 2.90 25.69
N THR A 74 -13.01 1.75 25.04
CA THR A 74 -13.03 0.43 25.67
C THR A 74 -11.79 -0.35 25.26
N VAL A 75 -11.02 -0.83 26.24
CA VAL A 75 -9.82 -1.64 26.02
C VAL A 75 -10.21 -3.11 26.07
N GLY A 76 -10.06 -3.80 24.95
CA GLY A 76 -10.17 -5.26 24.86
C GLY A 76 -8.80 -5.94 25.01
N PRO A 77 -8.76 -7.28 24.92
CA PRO A 77 -7.51 -8.02 24.87
C PRO A 77 -6.69 -7.59 23.65
N ASP A 78 -5.36 -7.55 23.81
CA ASP A 78 -4.44 -7.21 22.72
C ASP A 78 -4.67 -8.10 21.50
N ARG A 79 -4.61 -7.49 20.31
CA ARG A 79 -4.74 -8.21 19.04
C ARG A 79 -3.40 -8.35 18.34
N ARG A 80 -3.22 -9.46 17.65
CA ARG A 80 -2.08 -9.65 16.75
C ARG A 80 -2.27 -8.82 15.49
N VAL A 81 -1.20 -8.16 15.05
CA VAL A 81 -1.18 -7.33 13.84
C VAL A 81 0.05 -7.64 13.03
N LEU A 82 -0.04 -7.41 11.72
CA LEU A 82 1.09 -7.53 10.82
C LEU A 82 1.69 -6.14 10.55
N ARG A 83 3.01 -6.03 10.67
CA ARG A 83 3.76 -4.80 10.43
C ARG A 83 4.93 -5.05 9.48
N CYS A 84 5.35 -3.99 8.77
CA CYS A 84 6.61 -4.00 8.06
C CYS A 84 7.78 -3.88 9.04
N LEU A 85 8.99 -4.21 8.58
CA LEU A 85 10.22 -4.10 9.36
C LEU A 85 10.48 -2.70 9.92
N ALA A 86 10.02 -1.65 9.26
CA ALA A 86 10.22 -0.27 9.71
C ALA A 86 9.25 0.16 10.84
N CYS A 87 8.08 -0.48 10.94
CA CYS A 87 7.02 -0.12 11.91
C CYS A 87 6.91 -1.08 13.10
N HIS A 88 7.62 -2.21 13.05
CA HIS A 88 7.78 -3.12 14.17
C HIS A 88 8.94 -2.65 15.04
#